data_AF-A0A0J7KYF0-F1
#
_entry.id   AF-A0A0J7KYF0-F1
#
_cell.length_a   1.000
_cell.length_b   1.000
_cell.length_c   1.000
_cell.angle_alpha   90.00
_cell.angle_beta   90.00
_cell.angle_gamma   90.00
#
_symmetry.space_group_name_H-M   'P 1'
#
loop_
_entity.id
_entity.type
_entity.pdbx_description
1 polymer ?
#
loop_
_entity_poly.entity_id
_entity_poly.type
_entity_poly.pdbx_seq_one_letter_code
_entity_poly.pdbx_strand_id
1 'polypeptide(L)'
;MDKIMDMLNAKVFVANKHRELTDRYKKLKTDQERVIFTFNVMVEYDIVPNATGMPKNAKESEKLREQGNKVFIKGVLNNMTCIDALKLYTKSIAFAPYPSEQLALAYANRSAVLFQLGLHSECIQDIDRALALNYPDDLRAKLYVRKTECLMILGSCSVEDILEEAQHWLDKMSLNDASRKKLRSKLDTLHYKAVQTKKSVKDNSIRAEVKKSGNEPPLPTIVSYNNEVPCASDAVAIKYSTRYGRHVIATRNINPGEVIAVEKPYTLLLMQQNMQTHCSNCLKVCWANIPCNYCTYAMYCSEECRYAEWKKCHDVECAVFPALIEYAFYNIDLLSMRLAVLAIREAGGMKELRTMLKKFDEYDGI
;
A
#
# COMPACT_ATOMS: atom_id res chain seq x y z
N MET A 1 -7.29 -18.10 -10.32
CA MET A 1 -8.34 -18.84 -11.09
C MET A 1 -8.29 -20.34 -10.86
N ASP A 2 -7.10 -20.94 -10.83
CA ASP A 2 -6.90 -22.40 -10.84
C ASP A 2 -7.67 -23.12 -9.72
N LYS A 3 -7.65 -22.62 -8.49
CA LYS A 3 -8.36 -23.25 -7.36
C LYS A 3 -9.88 -23.40 -7.57
N ILE A 4 -10.54 -22.37 -8.12
CA ILE A 4 -11.99 -22.41 -8.37
C ILE A 4 -12.29 -23.37 -9.52
N MET A 5 -11.50 -23.29 -10.60
CA MET A 5 -11.67 -24.14 -11.76
C MET A 5 -11.42 -25.61 -11.41
N ASP A 6 -10.41 -25.90 -10.59
CA ASP A 6 -10.11 -27.25 -10.11
C ASP A 6 -11.25 -27.81 -9.25
N MET A 7 -11.80 -27.00 -8.34
CA MET A 7 -12.97 -27.38 -7.54
C MET A 7 -14.19 -27.67 -8.41
N LEU A 8 -14.44 -26.82 -9.42
CA LEU A 8 -15.55 -26.99 -10.35
C LEU A 8 -15.40 -28.23 -11.20
N ASN A 9 -14.22 -28.41 -11.80
CA ASN A 9 -13.89 -29.60 -12.58
C ASN A 9 -14.08 -30.85 -11.74
N ALA A 10 -13.55 -30.90 -10.51
CA ALA A 10 -13.70 -32.05 -9.62
C ALA A 10 -15.18 -32.40 -9.36
N LYS A 11 -16.03 -31.42 -9.01
CA LYS A 11 -17.47 -31.67 -8.78
C LYS A 11 -18.20 -32.12 -10.04
N VAL A 12 -17.90 -31.49 -11.18
CA VAL A 12 -18.49 -31.83 -12.49
C VAL A 12 -18.09 -33.23 -12.97
N PHE A 13 -16.84 -33.64 -12.72
CA PHE A 13 -16.36 -34.99 -13.02
C PHE A 13 -17.06 -36.04 -12.16
N VAL A 14 -17.19 -35.81 -10.85
CA VAL A 14 -17.91 -36.71 -9.94
C VAL A 14 -19.38 -36.85 -10.33
N ALA A 15 -20.02 -35.78 -10.77
CA ALA A 15 -21.40 -35.80 -11.27
C ALA A 15 -21.55 -36.40 -12.69
N ASN A 16 -20.44 -36.80 -13.33
CA ASN A 16 -20.38 -37.31 -14.69
C ASN A 16 -21.02 -36.38 -15.76
N LYS A 17 -21.09 -35.06 -15.49
CA LYS A 17 -21.68 -34.07 -16.41
C LYS A 17 -20.66 -33.39 -17.33
N HIS A 18 -19.37 -33.69 -17.19
CA HIS A 18 -18.27 -33.02 -17.90
C HIS A 18 -18.42 -33.02 -19.44
N ARG A 19 -18.84 -34.13 -20.06
CA ARG A 19 -19.06 -34.20 -21.51
C ARG A 19 -20.23 -33.34 -21.96
N GLU A 20 -21.38 -33.49 -21.30
CA GLU A 20 -22.60 -32.73 -21.62
C GLU A 20 -22.35 -31.21 -21.51
N LEU A 21 -21.74 -30.77 -20.41
CA LEU A 21 -21.44 -29.35 -20.18
C LEU A 21 -20.45 -28.81 -21.21
N THR A 22 -19.44 -29.60 -21.58
CA THR A 22 -18.46 -29.24 -22.61
C THR A 22 -19.14 -29.09 -23.99
N ASP A 23 -20.03 -30.02 -24.35
CA ASP A 23 -20.75 -29.98 -25.63
C ASP A 23 -21.74 -28.82 -25.70
N ARG A 24 -22.35 -28.45 -24.56
CA ARG A 24 -23.17 -27.23 -24.44
C ARG A 24 -22.31 -25.98 -24.55
N TYR A 25 -21.18 -25.92 -23.85
CA TYR A 25 -20.28 -24.76 -23.86
C TYR A 25 -19.72 -24.46 -25.25
N LYS A 26 -19.30 -25.49 -26.00
CA LYS A 26 -18.79 -25.35 -27.39
C LYS A 26 -19.79 -24.73 -28.37
N LYS A 27 -21.09 -24.84 -28.09
CA LYS A 27 -22.15 -24.29 -28.96
C LYS A 27 -22.37 -22.79 -28.73
N LEU A 28 -21.89 -22.24 -27.62
CA LEU A 28 -22.02 -20.82 -27.26
C LEU A 28 -21.21 -19.94 -28.22
N LYS A 29 -21.81 -18.85 -28.68
CA LYS A 29 -21.29 -17.99 -29.73
C LYS A 29 -20.59 -16.76 -29.17
N THR A 30 -21.11 -16.22 -28.07
CA THR A 30 -20.61 -14.98 -27.47
C THR A 30 -19.91 -15.24 -26.15
N ASP A 31 -18.98 -14.35 -25.78
CA ASP A 31 -18.33 -14.41 -24.46
C ASP A 31 -19.33 -14.15 -23.33
N GLN A 32 -20.36 -13.34 -23.56
CA GLN A 32 -21.43 -13.14 -22.60
C GLN A 32 -22.16 -14.45 -22.29
N GLU A 33 -22.52 -15.24 -23.32
CA GLU A 33 -23.13 -16.57 -23.13
C GLU A 33 -22.21 -17.51 -22.37
N ARG A 34 -20.91 -17.51 -22.69
CA ARG A 34 -19.89 -18.34 -22.00
C ARG A 34 -19.77 -17.98 -20.53
N VAL A 35 -19.72 -16.70 -20.20
CA VAL A 35 -19.67 -16.23 -18.80
C VAL A 35 -20.93 -16.62 -18.04
N ILE A 36 -22.12 -16.37 -18.60
CA ILE A 36 -23.39 -16.73 -17.96
C ILE A 36 -23.49 -18.25 -17.75
N PHE A 37 -23.11 -19.04 -18.75
CA PHE A 37 -23.11 -20.50 -18.65
C PHE A 37 -22.19 -20.96 -17.52
N THR A 38 -20.93 -20.53 -17.51
CA THR A 38 -19.96 -20.91 -16.49
C THR A 38 -20.44 -20.51 -15.09
N PHE A 39 -20.98 -19.30 -14.94
CA PHE A 39 -21.53 -18.83 -13.67
C PHE A 39 -22.70 -19.71 -13.19
N ASN A 40 -23.63 -20.06 -14.07
CA ASN A 40 -24.76 -20.93 -13.71
C ASN A 40 -24.29 -22.33 -13.29
N VAL A 41 -23.25 -22.88 -13.92
CA VAL A 41 -22.63 -24.14 -13.48
C VAL A 41 -21.99 -23.97 -12.10
N MET A 42 -21.28 -22.87 -11.85
CA MET A 42 -20.74 -22.59 -10.52
C MET A 42 -21.83 -22.50 -9.44
N VAL A 43 -22.98 -21.91 -9.75
CA VAL A 43 -24.16 -21.85 -8.86
C VAL A 43 -24.73 -23.25 -8.62
N GLU A 44 -24.93 -24.05 -9.68
CA GLU A 44 -25.46 -25.42 -9.59
C GLU A 44 -24.62 -26.30 -8.64
N TYR A 45 -23.30 -26.12 -8.66
CA TYR A 45 -22.37 -26.90 -7.84
C TYR A 45 -21.96 -26.22 -6.53
N ASP A 46 -22.54 -25.07 -6.18
CA ASP A 46 -22.22 -24.31 -4.95
C ASP A 46 -20.71 -24.00 -4.84
N ILE A 47 -20.15 -23.38 -5.89
CA ILE A 47 -18.75 -22.94 -5.99
C ILE A 47 -18.66 -21.43 -6.26
N VAL A 48 -19.73 -20.70 -5.94
CA VAL A 48 -19.72 -19.24 -6.08
C VAL A 48 -18.78 -18.65 -5.00
N PRO A 49 -17.73 -17.90 -5.38
CA PRO A 49 -16.83 -17.27 -4.42
C PRO A 49 -17.60 -16.35 -3.49
N ASN A 50 -17.37 -16.47 -2.19
CA ASN A 50 -17.91 -15.51 -1.25
C ASN A 50 -17.13 -14.19 -1.37
N ALA A 51 -17.83 -13.07 -1.45
CA ALA A 51 -17.24 -11.74 -1.49
C ALA A 51 -16.63 -11.31 -0.14
N THR A 52 -16.83 -12.07 0.94
CA THR A 52 -16.22 -11.76 2.25
C THR A 52 -14.77 -12.26 2.31
N GLY A 53 -13.88 -11.61 1.56
CA GLY A 53 -12.43 -11.88 1.67
C GLY A 53 -11.81 -11.20 2.90
N MET A 54 -10.72 -11.79 3.41
CA MET A 54 -9.82 -11.30 4.49
C MET A 54 -10.28 -10.01 5.22
N PRO A 55 -11.29 -10.07 6.11
CA PRO A 55 -11.71 -8.90 6.87
C PRO A 55 -10.65 -8.53 7.91
N LYS A 56 -10.74 -7.29 8.41
CA LYS A 56 -9.97 -6.88 9.60
C LYS A 56 -10.23 -7.88 10.74
N ASN A 57 -9.16 -8.27 11.44
CA ASN A 57 -9.21 -9.27 12.48
C ASN A 57 -8.23 -8.90 13.61
N ALA A 58 -8.79 -8.53 14.77
CA ALA A 58 -8.00 -8.14 15.94
C ALA A 58 -7.07 -9.26 16.44
N LYS A 59 -7.54 -10.50 16.44
CA LYS A 59 -6.76 -11.67 16.89
C LYS A 59 -5.59 -11.97 15.96
N GLU A 60 -5.81 -11.91 14.65
CA GLU A 60 -4.72 -12.10 13.67
C GLU A 60 -3.73 -10.94 13.72
N SER A 61 -4.21 -9.71 13.89
CA SER A 61 -3.36 -8.53 14.12
C SER A 61 -2.44 -8.73 15.33
N GLU A 62 -2.98 -9.19 16.45
CA GLU A 62 -2.21 -9.47 17.66
C GLU A 62 -1.18 -10.59 17.45
N LYS A 63 -1.60 -11.71 16.86
CA LYS A 63 -0.71 -12.83 16.53
C LYS A 63 0.48 -12.39 15.66
N LEU A 64 0.24 -11.57 14.62
CA LEU A 64 1.29 -11.04 13.76
C LEU A 64 2.23 -10.08 14.51
N ARG A 65 1.68 -9.25 15.40
CA ARG A 65 2.46 -8.37 16.29
C ARG A 65 3.38 -9.17 17.21
N GLU A 66 2.87 -10.25 17.81
CA GLU A 66 3.66 -11.14 18.66
C GLU A 66 4.77 -11.87 17.90
N GLN A 67 4.50 -12.28 16.65
CA GLN A 67 5.55 -12.80 15.76
C GLN A 67 6.63 -11.74 15.51
N GLY A 68 6.23 -10.50 15.24
CA GLY A 68 7.15 -9.36 15.13
C GLY A 68 8.00 -9.16 16.39
N ASN A 69 7.39 -9.24 17.57
CA ASN A 69 8.10 -9.14 18.86
C ASN A 69 9.17 -10.25 19.00
N LYS A 70 8.83 -11.49 18.63
CA LYS A 70 9.77 -12.63 18.67
C LYS A 70 10.98 -12.39 17.77
N VAL A 71 10.77 -11.86 16.56
CA VAL A 71 11.87 -11.52 15.64
C VAL A 71 12.71 -10.37 16.19
N PHE A 72 12.07 -9.32 16.72
CA PHE A 72 12.74 -8.12 17.21
C PHE A 72 13.58 -8.36 18.47
N ILE A 73 13.22 -9.34 19.31
CA ILE A 73 13.93 -9.66 20.56
C ILE A 73 15.04 -10.70 20.35
N LYS A 74 15.03 -11.46 19.25
CA LYS A 74 15.96 -12.59 19.03
C LYS A 74 17.31 -12.13 18.46
N GLY A 75 18.38 -12.31 19.24
CA GLY A 75 19.77 -12.23 18.76
C GLY A 75 20.29 -10.81 18.51
N VAL A 76 21.38 -10.70 17.74
CA VAL A 76 21.92 -9.40 17.30
C VAL A 76 21.02 -8.82 16.22
N LEU A 77 20.36 -7.71 16.52
CA LEU A 77 19.56 -6.96 15.55
C LEU A 77 20.47 -6.47 14.42
N ASN A 78 20.22 -6.96 13.21
CA ASN A 78 20.82 -6.45 11.98
C ASN A 78 19.69 -5.92 11.08
N ASN A 79 20.06 -5.27 9.98
CA ASN A 79 19.08 -4.64 9.09
C ASN A 79 18.06 -5.67 8.54
N MET A 80 18.48 -6.91 8.30
CA MET A 80 17.58 -7.95 7.78
C MET A 80 16.51 -8.34 8.80
N THR A 81 16.90 -8.62 10.05
CA THR A 81 15.94 -8.97 11.10
C THR A 81 15.01 -7.81 11.46
N CYS A 82 15.50 -6.56 11.34
CA CYS A 82 14.65 -5.37 11.46
C CYS A 82 13.62 -5.29 10.33
N ILE A 83 14.01 -5.55 9.08
CA ILE A 83 13.08 -5.55 7.94
C ILE A 83 12.01 -6.64 8.10
N ASP A 84 12.37 -7.83 8.58
CA ASP A 84 11.42 -8.91 8.85
C ASP A 84 10.41 -8.54 9.95
N ALA A 85 10.90 -7.98 11.06
CA ALA A 85 10.03 -7.47 12.14
C ALA A 85 9.11 -6.35 11.61
N LEU A 86 9.64 -5.43 10.81
CA LEU A 86 8.85 -4.35 10.19
C LEU A 86 7.73 -4.90 9.32
N LYS A 87 8.02 -5.89 8.47
CA LYS A 87 6.99 -6.54 7.63
C LYS A 87 5.90 -7.20 8.48
N LEU A 88 6.26 -7.86 9.59
CA LEU A 88 5.31 -8.47 10.51
C LEU A 88 4.43 -7.43 11.21
N TYR A 89 5.01 -6.34 11.70
CA TYR A 89 4.23 -5.25 12.30
C TYR A 89 3.35 -4.53 11.28
N THR A 90 3.82 -4.33 10.04
CA THR A 90 2.98 -3.78 8.97
C THR A 90 1.82 -4.70 8.62
N LYS A 91 2.03 -6.03 8.59
CA LYS A 91 0.92 -6.98 8.45
C LYS A 91 -0.04 -6.88 9.63
N SER A 92 0.46 -6.79 10.87
CA SER A 92 -0.38 -6.57 12.05
C SER A 92 -1.26 -5.33 11.92
N ILE A 93 -0.70 -4.19 11.45
CA ILE A 93 -1.43 -2.95 11.14
C ILE A 93 -2.48 -3.18 10.06
N ALA A 94 -2.15 -3.91 8.99
CA ALA A 94 -3.08 -4.23 7.91
C ALA A 94 -4.29 -5.04 8.39
N PHE A 95 -4.11 -5.94 9.38
CA PHE A 95 -5.20 -6.73 9.94
C PHE A 95 -5.99 -6.03 11.05
N ALA A 96 -5.44 -5.00 11.70
CA ALA A 96 -6.09 -4.37 12.84
C ALA A 96 -7.39 -3.63 12.42
N PRO A 97 -8.49 -3.79 13.18
CA PRO A 97 -9.68 -2.95 13.02
C PRO A 97 -9.38 -1.47 13.30
N TYR A 98 -10.15 -0.56 12.68
CA TYR A 98 -10.03 0.88 12.91
C TYR A 98 -11.32 1.46 13.49
N PRO A 99 -11.25 2.25 14.58
CA PRO A 99 -10.12 2.39 15.50
C PRO A 99 -9.99 1.15 16.41
N SER A 100 -8.78 0.81 16.86
CA SER A 100 -8.58 -0.25 17.86
C SER A 100 -7.29 -0.08 18.66
N GLU A 101 -7.24 -0.69 19.85
CA GLU A 101 -6.02 -0.80 20.64
C GLU A 101 -4.95 -1.62 19.89
N GLN A 102 -5.35 -2.68 19.18
CA GLN A 102 -4.42 -3.52 18.40
C GLN A 102 -3.68 -2.69 17.34
N LEU A 103 -4.39 -1.78 16.66
CA LEU A 103 -3.79 -0.86 15.69
C LEU A 103 -2.78 0.07 16.38
N ALA A 104 -3.14 0.64 17.53
CA ALA A 104 -2.27 1.51 18.31
C ALA A 104 -0.98 0.81 18.76
N LEU A 105 -1.11 -0.40 19.32
CA LEU A 105 0.01 -1.24 19.74
C LEU A 105 0.91 -1.63 18.57
N ALA A 106 0.33 -1.95 17.40
CA ALA A 106 1.10 -2.31 16.22
C ALA A 106 1.93 -1.13 15.67
N TYR A 107 1.39 0.09 15.63
CA TYR A 107 2.16 1.31 15.32
C TYR A 107 3.26 1.58 16.36
N ALA A 108 2.96 1.43 17.65
CA ALA A 108 3.94 1.58 18.73
C ALA A 108 5.10 0.56 18.64
N ASN A 109 4.81 -0.66 18.19
CA ASN A 109 5.82 -1.67 17.92
C ASN A 109 6.63 -1.38 16.65
N ARG A 110 5.98 -0.99 15.54
CA ARG A 110 6.67 -0.66 14.29
C ARG A 110 7.60 0.55 14.43
N SER A 111 7.20 1.59 15.18
CA SER A 111 8.08 2.73 15.50
C SER A 111 9.35 2.32 16.25
N ALA A 112 9.33 1.24 17.04
CA ALA A 112 10.55 0.75 17.69
C ALA A 112 11.58 0.23 16.68
N VAL A 113 11.10 -0.44 15.62
CA VAL A 113 11.94 -0.95 14.53
C VAL A 113 12.44 0.19 13.64
N LEU A 114 11.55 1.14 13.31
CA LEU A 114 11.91 2.32 12.54
C LEU A 114 13.01 3.14 13.24
N PHE A 115 12.91 3.29 14.55
CA PHE A 115 13.97 3.90 15.37
C PHE A 115 15.30 3.16 15.23
N GLN A 116 15.29 1.82 15.32
CA GLN A 116 16.49 0.99 15.19
C GLN A 116 17.12 1.07 13.79
N LEU A 117 16.29 1.27 12.76
CA LEU A 117 16.72 1.45 11.37
C LEU A 117 17.21 2.88 11.05
N GLY A 118 17.17 3.81 12.01
CA GLY A 118 17.52 5.22 11.79
C GLY A 118 16.47 6.02 11.02
N LEU A 119 15.28 5.45 10.79
CA LEU A 119 14.16 6.09 10.10
C LEU A 119 13.36 6.95 11.11
N HIS A 120 13.99 8.03 11.58
CA HIS A 120 13.49 8.82 12.71
C HIS A 120 12.21 9.59 12.40
N SER A 121 12.06 10.11 11.18
CA SER A 121 10.84 10.82 10.75
C SER A 121 9.64 9.87 10.69
N GLU A 122 9.82 8.70 10.11
CA GLU A 122 8.83 7.62 10.03
C GLU A 122 8.47 7.08 11.41
N CYS A 123 9.47 6.96 12.31
CA CYS A 123 9.24 6.58 13.69
C CYS A 123 8.31 7.56 14.40
N ILE A 124 8.50 8.88 14.22
CA ILE A 124 7.61 9.91 14.79
C ILE A 124 6.19 9.76 14.24
N GLN A 125 6.03 9.55 12.93
CA GLN A 125 4.70 9.37 12.33
C GLN A 125 3.92 8.21 12.96
N ASP A 126 4.57 7.07 13.18
CA ASP A 126 3.93 5.92 13.83
C ASP A 126 3.65 6.16 15.31
N ILE A 127 4.50 6.90 16.03
CA ILE A 127 4.23 7.30 17.42
C ILE A 127 2.97 8.17 17.46
N ASP A 128 2.88 9.17 16.58
CA ASP A 128 1.74 10.09 16.56
C ASP A 128 0.44 9.37 16.22
N ARG A 129 0.48 8.41 15.28
CA ARG A 129 -0.67 7.54 14.97
C ARG A 129 -1.07 6.67 16.15
N ALA A 130 -0.12 6.11 16.89
CA ALA A 130 -0.41 5.31 18.07
C ALA A 130 -1.08 6.16 19.16
N LEU A 131 -0.53 7.34 19.45
CA LEU A 131 -1.04 8.26 20.49
C LEU A 131 -2.40 8.87 20.15
N ALA A 132 -2.73 9.00 18.85
CA ALA A 132 -4.05 9.43 18.37
C ALA A 132 -5.13 8.33 18.47
N LEU A 133 -4.76 7.11 18.83
CA LEU A 133 -5.65 5.97 19.02
C LEU A 133 -5.77 5.60 20.52
N ASN A 134 -6.46 4.50 20.80
CA ASN A 134 -6.64 3.95 22.15
C ASN A 134 -5.36 3.24 22.63
N TYR A 135 -4.24 3.96 22.72
CA TYR A 135 -2.99 3.42 23.22
C TYR A 135 -2.96 3.42 24.76
N PRO A 136 -2.56 2.31 25.42
CA PRO A 136 -2.59 2.21 26.89
C PRO A 136 -1.73 3.26 27.58
N ASP A 137 -2.29 3.91 28.60
CA ASP A 137 -1.67 5.01 29.34
C ASP A 137 -0.33 4.63 29.97
N ASP A 138 -0.25 3.44 30.57
CA ASP A 138 0.97 2.89 31.18
C ASP A 138 2.11 2.69 30.17
N LEU A 139 1.83 2.72 28.86
CA LEU A 139 2.83 2.54 27.81
C LEU A 139 3.20 3.85 27.11
N ARG A 140 2.48 4.95 27.36
CA ARG A 140 2.66 6.25 26.67
C ARG A 140 4.04 6.85 26.87
N ALA A 141 4.56 6.79 28.10
CA ALA A 141 5.88 7.33 28.45
C ALA A 141 6.99 6.80 27.51
N LYS A 142 6.92 5.51 27.14
CA LYS A 142 7.86 4.87 26.22
C LYS A 142 7.85 5.49 24.83
N LEU A 143 6.67 5.89 24.33
CA LEU A 143 6.55 6.53 23.02
C LEU A 143 7.07 7.95 23.05
N TYR A 144 6.73 8.75 24.06
CA TYR A 144 7.23 10.12 24.18
C TYR A 144 8.75 10.16 24.34
N VAL A 145 9.35 9.29 25.16
CA VAL A 145 10.82 9.16 25.25
C VAL A 145 11.45 8.87 23.89
N ARG A 146 10.91 7.91 23.12
CA ARG A 146 11.39 7.60 21.77
C ARG A 146 11.20 8.78 20.79
N LYS A 147 10.07 9.49 20.89
CA LYS A 147 9.77 10.68 20.07
C LYS A 147 10.77 11.80 20.34
N THR A 148 11.08 12.06 21.60
CA THR A 148 12.10 13.02 22.01
C THR A 148 13.46 12.67 21.41
N GLU A 149 13.89 11.39 21.52
CA GLU A 149 15.14 10.95 20.91
C GLU A 149 15.18 11.21 19.40
N CYS A 150 14.13 10.83 18.67
CA CYS A 150 14.01 11.10 17.24
C CYS A 150 14.13 12.60 16.93
N LEU A 151 13.41 13.45 17.66
CA LEU A 151 13.42 14.90 17.44
C LEU A 151 14.80 15.51 17.69
N MET A 152 15.49 15.06 18.74
CA MET A 152 16.86 15.51 19.03
C MET A 152 17.84 15.06 17.95
N ILE A 153 17.73 13.83 17.44
CA ILE A 153 18.57 13.33 16.33
C ILE A 153 18.33 14.13 15.05
N LEU A 154 17.07 14.48 14.77
CA LEU A 154 16.68 15.31 13.61
C LEU A 154 17.06 16.79 13.77
N GLY A 155 17.65 17.19 14.91
CA GLY A 155 18.08 18.56 15.18
C GLY A 155 16.95 19.53 15.54
N SER A 156 15.76 19.01 15.92
CA SER A 156 14.67 19.86 16.40
C SER A 156 15.01 20.47 17.76
N CYS A 157 14.89 21.79 17.88
CA CYS A 157 15.23 22.53 19.10
C CYS A 157 14.04 22.73 20.06
N SER A 158 12.86 22.21 19.72
CA SER A 158 11.64 22.30 20.54
C SER A 158 11.20 20.90 20.93
N VAL A 159 11.65 20.44 22.09
CA VAL A 159 11.35 19.12 22.65
C VAL A 159 10.79 19.19 24.07
N GLU A 160 10.63 20.40 24.61
CA GLU A 160 10.20 20.66 25.99
C GLU A 160 8.81 20.10 26.26
N ASP A 161 7.84 20.45 25.43
CA ASP A 161 6.46 19.96 25.54
C ASP A 161 6.42 18.41 25.48
N ILE A 162 7.27 17.80 24.65
CA ILE A 162 7.36 16.34 24.51
C ILE A 162 8.00 15.69 25.73
N LEU A 163 8.99 16.35 26.33
CA LEU A 163 9.61 15.92 27.59
C LEU A 163 8.63 16.04 28.77
N GLU A 164 7.83 17.10 28.84
CA GLU A 164 6.78 17.27 29.84
C GLU A 164 5.71 16.17 29.72
N GLU A 165 5.27 15.87 28.50
CA GLU A 165 4.38 14.73 28.24
C GLU A 165 5.03 13.40 28.65
N ALA A 166 6.30 13.18 28.33
CA ALA A 166 7.03 11.98 28.74
C ALA A 166 7.04 11.83 30.28
N GLN A 167 7.30 12.92 31.01
CA GLN A 167 7.31 12.94 32.46
C GLN A 167 5.92 12.70 33.04
N HIS A 168 4.89 13.37 32.51
CA HIS A 168 3.50 13.19 32.91
C HIS A 168 3.06 11.72 32.85
N TRP A 169 3.31 11.07 31.72
CA TRP A 169 2.95 9.66 31.54
C TRP A 169 3.83 8.72 32.36
N LEU A 170 5.11 9.04 32.55
CA LEU A 170 6.01 8.26 33.40
C LEU A 170 5.54 8.27 34.86
N ASP A 171 4.94 9.37 35.31
CA ASP A 171 4.44 9.48 36.68
C ASP A 171 3.14 8.71 36.92
N LYS A 172 2.34 8.53 35.87
CA LYS A 172 1.14 7.68 35.87
C LYS A 172 1.42 6.17 35.81
N MET A 173 2.60 5.75 35.34
CA MET A 173 2.96 4.32 35.30
C MET A 173 2.99 3.68 36.70
N SER A 174 2.71 2.38 36.78
CA SER A 174 2.85 1.61 38.03
C SER A 174 4.26 1.70 38.66
N LEU A 175 4.33 1.82 39.99
CA LEU A 175 5.57 2.02 40.76
C LEU A 175 6.53 0.81 40.72
N ASN A 176 6.01 -0.41 40.54
CA ASN A 176 6.78 -1.65 40.59
C ASN A 176 7.32 -2.11 39.23
N ASP A 177 7.14 -1.30 38.18
CA ASP A 177 7.60 -1.65 36.84
C ASP A 177 9.11 -1.37 36.69
N ALA A 178 9.91 -2.41 36.50
CA ALA A 178 11.34 -2.29 36.21
C ALA A 178 11.61 -1.39 34.97
N SER A 179 10.66 -1.34 34.03
CA SER A 179 10.68 -0.47 32.86
C SER A 179 10.60 1.01 33.24
N ARG A 180 9.86 1.37 34.30
CA ARG A 180 9.71 2.76 34.77
C ARG A 180 11.06 3.34 35.20
N LYS A 181 11.86 2.58 35.96
CA LYS A 181 13.21 3.01 36.39
C LYS A 181 14.12 3.26 35.20
N LYS A 182 14.10 2.37 34.20
CA LYS A 182 14.89 2.51 32.96
C LYS A 182 14.45 3.72 32.14
N LEU A 183 13.15 3.95 32.01
CA LEU A 183 12.60 5.10 31.31
C LEU A 183 12.94 6.42 32.01
N ARG A 184 12.85 6.47 33.35
CA ARG A 184 13.24 7.65 34.15
C ARG A 184 14.69 8.05 33.89
N SER A 185 15.63 7.11 34.04
CA SER A 185 17.05 7.37 33.76
C SER A 185 17.30 7.86 32.34
N LYS A 186 16.56 7.31 31.37
CA LYS A 186 16.66 7.75 29.96
C LYS A 186 16.11 9.15 29.77
N LEU A 187 14.97 9.47 30.39
CA LEU A 187 14.35 10.79 30.35
C LEU A 187 15.23 11.87 30.99
N ASP A 188 15.84 11.59 32.14
CA ASP A 188 16.80 12.49 32.81
C ASP A 188 17.99 12.80 31.89
N THR A 189 18.49 11.79 31.19
CA THR A 189 19.58 11.96 30.20
C THR A 189 19.16 12.85 29.04
N LEU A 190 17.91 12.71 28.57
CA LEU A 190 17.38 13.55 27.48
C LEU A 190 17.16 14.99 27.92
N HIS A 191 16.64 15.22 29.13
CA HIS A 191 16.54 16.56 29.72
C HIS A 191 17.90 17.24 29.79
N TYR A 192 18.93 16.54 30.29
CA TYR A 192 20.28 17.08 30.35
C TYR A 192 20.82 17.47 28.96
N LYS A 193 20.65 16.58 27.97
CA LYS A 193 21.08 16.85 26.59
C LYS A 193 20.33 18.04 25.97
N ALA A 194 19.03 18.15 26.18
CA ALA A 194 18.22 19.26 25.63
C ALA A 194 18.69 20.62 26.19
N VAL A 195 18.99 20.69 27.49
CA VAL A 195 19.54 21.89 28.14
C VAL A 195 20.93 22.24 27.59
N GLN A 196 21.79 21.25 27.36
CA GLN A 196 23.12 21.45 26.76
C GLN A 196 23.02 21.98 25.33
N THR A 197 22.19 21.39 24.47
CA THR A 197 21.99 21.82 23.08
C THR A 197 21.49 23.27 23.01
N LYS A 198 20.59 23.69 23.91
CA LYS A 198 20.13 25.09 23.99
C LYS A 198 21.23 26.09 24.34
N LYS A 199 22.22 25.70 25.14
CA LYS A 199 23.37 26.55 25.47
C LYS A 199 24.29 26.75 24.26
N SER A 200 24.48 25.71 23.44
CA SER A 200 25.32 25.78 22.23
C SER A 200 24.66 26.51 21.05
N VAL A 201 23.32 26.49 20.93
CA VAL A 201 22.60 27.18 19.83
C VAL A 201 22.55 28.70 20.02
N LYS A 202 22.77 29.22 21.24
CA LYS A 202 22.88 30.67 21.47
C LYS A 202 24.11 31.31 20.82
N ASP A 203 25.12 30.53 20.42
CA ASP A 203 26.36 31.02 19.78
C ASP A 203 26.43 30.81 18.26
N ASN A 204 25.47 30.12 17.64
CA ASN A 204 25.45 29.94 16.17
C ASN A 204 24.01 29.91 15.65
N SER A 205 23.56 31.06 15.16
CA SER A 205 22.29 31.18 14.44
C SER A 205 22.42 30.61 13.03
N ILE A 206 22.31 29.29 12.89
CA ILE A 206 21.93 28.66 11.63
C ILE A 206 20.74 27.76 11.94
N ARG A 207 19.54 28.25 11.63
CA ARG A 207 18.34 27.42 11.56
C ARG A 207 18.59 26.36 10.49
N ALA A 208 18.93 25.15 10.90
CA ALA A 208 18.86 24.00 10.03
C ALA A 208 17.38 23.74 9.76
N GLU A 209 16.89 24.26 8.63
CA GLU A 209 15.62 23.82 8.08
C GLU A 209 15.67 22.30 7.97
N VAL A 210 14.67 21.65 8.56
CA VAL A 210 14.42 20.22 8.42
C VAL A 210 14.45 19.92 6.93
N LYS A 211 15.55 19.31 6.45
CA LYS A 211 15.64 18.83 5.08
C LYS A 211 14.48 17.87 4.91
N LYS A 212 13.42 18.31 4.22
CA LYS A 212 12.41 17.40 3.66
C LYS A 212 13.19 16.39 2.83
N SER A 213 13.33 15.19 3.38
CA SER A 213 13.76 14.02 2.63
C SER A 213 12.75 13.84 1.48
N GLY A 214 13.22 14.04 0.25
CA GLY A 214 12.46 13.68 -0.95
C GLY A 214 12.12 14.80 -1.91
N ASN A 215 13.09 15.59 -2.38
CA ASN A 215 12.96 16.14 -3.71
C ASN A 215 13.24 15.00 -4.69
N GLU A 216 12.20 14.27 -5.07
CA GLU A 216 12.27 13.40 -6.24
C GLU A 216 12.74 14.27 -7.42
N PRO A 217 13.71 13.80 -8.22
CA PRO A 217 14.18 14.56 -9.37
C PRO A 217 12.98 14.85 -10.28
N PRO A 218 12.94 16.03 -10.92
CA PRO A 218 11.86 16.36 -11.83
C PRO A 218 11.80 15.33 -12.95
N LEU A 219 10.60 15.04 -13.44
CA LEU A 219 10.43 14.22 -14.63
C LEU A 219 11.16 14.87 -15.81
N PRO A 220 11.72 14.06 -16.73
CA PRO A 220 12.32 14.59 -17.94
C PRO A 220 11.29 15.39 -18.76
N THR A 221 11.78 16.40 -19.49
CA THR A 221 10.94 17.26 -20.34
C THR A 221 11.18 16.94 -21.81
N ILE A 222 10.11 16.87 -22.59
CA ILE A 222 10.17 16.77 -24.05
C ILE A 222 10.30 18.18 -24.65
N VAL A 223 11.22 18.35 -25.59
CA VAL A 223 11.53 19.65 -26.20
C VAL A 223 10.45 20.09 -27.20
N SER A 224 10.00 19.17 -28.04
CA SER A 224 8.98 19.39 -29.07
C SER A 224 8.09 18.17 -29.14
N TYR A 225 6.78 18.39 -29.15
CA TYR A 225 5.76 17.35 -28.96
C TYR A 225 5.14 16.92 -30.29
N ASN A 226 4.80 15.64 -30.38
CA ASN A 226 4.01 15.11 -31.48
C ASN A 226 2.53 15.51 -31.31
N ASN A 227 1.90 15.98 -32.40
CA ASN A 227 0.51 16.43 -32.39
C ASN A 227 -0.52 15.29 -32.24
N GLU A 228 -0.21 14.10 -32.75
CA GLU A 228 -1.05 12.90 -32.67
C GLU A 228 -0.86 12.17 -31.33
N VAL A 229 0.35 12.18 -30.77
CA VAL A 229 0.70 11.50 -29.52
C VAL A 229 1.29 12.50 -28.52
N PRO A 230 0.45 13.18 -27.71
CA PRO A 230 0.90 14.29 -26.87
C PRO A 230 1.92 13.93 -25.77
N CYS A 231 2.04 12.65 -25.41
CA CYS A 231 3.06 12.18 -24.47
C CYS A 231 4.45 11.95 -25.13
N ALA A 232 4.54 12.08 -26.45
CA ALA A 232 5.73 11.76 -27.24
C ALA A 232 6.33 12.98 -27.93
N SER A 233 7.61 12.88 -28.26
CA SER A 233 8.34 13.87 -29.04
C SER A 233 7.93 13.84 -30.51
N ASP A 234 8.02 14.99 -31.18
CA ASP A 234 7.90 15.11 -32.64
C ASP A 234 8.92 14.25 -33.42
N ALA A 235 9.95 13.74 -32.75
CA ALA A 235 10.95 12.84 -33.27
C ALA A 235 10.39 11.47 -33.67
N VAL A 236 9.17 11.15 -33.24
CA VAL A 236 8.49 9.89 -33.55
C VAL A 236 7.12 10.13 -34.15
N ALA A 237 6.61 9.17 -34.91
CA ALA A 237 5.25 9.15 -35.43
C ALA A 237 4.68 7.74 -35.45
N ILE A 238 3.35 7.61 -35.37
CA ILE A 238 2.66 6.34 -35.58
C ILE A 238 2.47 6.13 -37.09
N LYS A 239 2.82 4.94 -37.57
CA LYS A 239 2.56 4.49 -38.94
C LYS A 239 1.96 3.10 -38.95
N TYR A 240 1.32 2.76 -40.07
CA TYR A 240 0.84 1.42 -40.34
C TYR A 240 1.73 0.73 -41.37
N SER A 241 2.01 -0.56 -41.16
CA SER A 241 2.54 -1.42 -42.20
C SER A 241 1.84 -2.77 -42.14
N THR A 242 1.77 -3.48 -43.27
CA THR A 242 1.20 -4.83 -43.32
C THR A 242 1.95 -5.84 -42.44
N ARG A 243 3.26 -5.63 -42.23
CA ARG A 243 4.11 -6.52 -41.43
C ARG A 243 3.94 -6.32 -39.93
N TYR A 244 3.83 -5.08 -39.47
CA TYR A 244 3.89 -4.75 -38.03
C TYR A 244 2.59 -4.14 -37.48
N GLY A 245 1.59 -3.90 -38.34
CA GLY A 245 0.41 -3.13 -37.96
C GLY A 245 0.77 -1.69 -37.61
N ARG A 246 0.09 -1.12 -36.60
CA ARG A 246 0.45 0.18 -36.01
C ARG A 246 1.78 0.08 -35.28
N HIS A 247 2.75 0.91 -35.65
CA HIS A 247 4.09 0.91 -35.07
C HIS A 247 4.64 2.35 -35.03
N VAL A 248 5.64 2.56 -34.17
CA VAL A 248 6.32 3.85 -34.02
C VAL A 248 7.55 3.89 -34.93
N ILE A 249 7.72 4.98 -35.69
CA ILE A 249 8.91 5.25 -36.49
C ILE A 249 9.60 6.52 -36.03
N ALA A 250 10.90 6.65 -36.27
CA ALA A 250 11.61 7.92 -36.14
C ALA A 250 11.32 8.82 -37.36
N THR A 251 11.06 10.11 -37.14
CA THR A 251 10.82 11.13 -38.19
C THR A 251 12.09 11.91 -38.53
N ARG A 252 13.09 11.85 -37.66
CA ARG A 252 14.40 12.49 -37.77
C ARG A 252 15.46 11.70 -36.99
N ASN A 253 16.71 12.15 -37.07
CA ASN A 253 17.76 11.64 -36.20
C ASN A 253 17.44 11.99 -34.73
N ILE A 254 17.62 11.01 -33.85
CA ILE A 254 17.42 11.11 -32.40
C ILE A 254 18.79 10.96 -31.73
N ASN A 255 19.16 11.93 -30.90
CA ASN A 255 20.47 11.89 -30.24
C ASN A 255 20.44 10.98 -29.00
N PRO A 256 21.57 10.32 -28.64
CA PRO A 256 21.67 9.60 -27.38
C PRO A 256 21.32 10.50 -26.19
N GLY A 257 20.40 10.04 -25.34
CA GLY A 257 19.90 10.80 -24.18
C GLY A 257 18.70 11.71 -24.46
N GLU A 258 18.27 11.84 -25.72
CA GLU A 258 17.04 12.58 -26.05
C GLU A 258 15.79 11.83 -25.58
N VAL A 259 14.84 12.58 -24.99
CA VAL A 259 13.62 12.02 -24.41
C VAL A 259 12.55 11.87 -25.49
N ILE A 260 12.18 10.62 -25.79
CA ILE A 260 11.20 10.30 -26.85
C ILE A 260 9.75 10.33 -26.34
N ALA A 261 9.51 9.90 -25.10
CA ALA A 261 8.17 9.91 -24.52
C ALA A 261 8.23 10.00 -22.99
N VAL A 262 7.23 10.67 -22.42
CA VAL A 262 7.01 10.78 -20.97
C VAL A 262 5.51 10.58 -20.75
N GLU A 263 5.15 9.39 -20.31
CA GLU A 263 3.74 8.99 -20.20
C GLU A 263 3.39 8.64 -18.76
N LYS A 264 2.28 9.22 -18.28
CA LYS A 264 1.68 8.81 -17.03
C LYS A 264 0.93 7.50 -17.27
N PRO A 265 1.18 6.43 -16.49
CA PRO A 265 0.47 5.18 -16.67
C PRO A 265 -1.04 5.39 -16.48
N TYR A 266 -1.85 4.83 -17.38
CA TYR A 266 -3.31 4.84 -17.25
C TYR A 266 -3.73 4.28 -15.88
N THR A 267 -3.13 3.15 -15.50
CA THR A 267 -3.26 2.63 -14.14
C THR A 267 -2.03 1.84 -13.71
N LEU A 268 -1.91 1.67 -12.40
CA LEU A 268 -0.85 0.93 -11.74
C LEU A 268 -1.50 -0.08 -10.80
N LEU A 269 -0.84 -1.21 -10.56
CA LEU A 269 -1.24 -2.17 -9.54
C LEU A 269 0.00 -2.57 -8.74
N LEU A 270 -0.10 -2.50 -7.42
CA LEU A 270 0.97 -2.95 -6.55
C LEU A 270 1.06 -4.48 -6.54
N MET A 271 2.25 -5.01 -6.83
CA MET A 271 2.50 -6.45 -6.72
C MET A 271 2.33 -6.94 -5.28
N GLN A 272 1.72 -8.11 -5.12
CA GLN A 272 1.37 -8.65 -3.81
C GLN A 272 2.56 -8.76 -2.82
N GLN A 273 3.74 -9.11 -3.31
CA GLN A 273 4.96 -9.20 -2.49
C GLN A 273 5.42 -7.87 -1.87
N ASN A 274 4.90 -6.74 -2.35
CA ASN A 274 5.33 -5.39 -1.96
C ASN A 274 4.28 -4.66 -1.09
N MET A 275 3.15 -5.29 -0.76
CA MET A 275 2.06 -4.67 0.02
C MET A 275 2.52 -4.10 1.37
N GLN A 276 3.55 -4.68 1.98
CA GLN A 276 4.02 -4.23 3.30
C GLN A 276 4.99 -3.04 3.22
N THR A 277 5.47 -2.68 2.03
CA THR A 277 6.59 -1.73 1.88
C THR A 277 6.31 -0.60 0.90
N HIS A 278 5.23 -0.66 0.13
CA HIS A 278 4.91 0.33 -0.90
C HIS A 278 3.47 0.85 -0.77
N CYS A 279 3.25 2.06 -1.26
CA CYS A 279 1.93 2.65 -1.39
C CYS A 279 1.13 2.00 -2.54
N SER A 280 -0.13 1.65 -2.30
CA SER A 280 -1.01 1.04 -3.31
C SER A 280 -1.49 2.03 -4.38
N ASN A 281 -1.37 3.34 -4.13
CA ASN A 281 -1.72 4.39 -5.08
C ASN A 281 -0.52 4.81 -5.94
N CYS A 282 0.56 5.27 -5.31
CA CYS A 282 1.71 5.88 -6.01
C CYS A 282 2.91 4.96 -6.16
N LEU A 283 2.86 3.72 -5.63
CA LEU A 283 3.96 2.75 -5.61
C LEU A 283 5.23 3.22 -4.88
N LYS A 284 5.24 4.38 -4.23
CA LYS A 284 6.39 4.84 -3.46
C LYS A 284 6.69 3.88 -2.31
N VAL A 285 7.97 3.58 -2.11
CA VAL A 285 8.45 2.87 -0.91
C VAL A 285 8.12 3.69 0.33
N CYS A 286 7.40 3.10 1.27
CA CYS A 286 6.98 3.74 2.50
C CYS A 286 7.01 2.73 3.66
N TRP A 287 7.92 2.98 4.60
CA TRP A 287 8.15 2.13 5.76
C TRP A 287 7.17 2.37 6.91
N ALA A 288 6.53 3.54 6.93
CA ALA A 288 5.45 3.91 7.86
C ALA A 288 4.13 4.11 7.13
N ASN A 289 3.71 3.11 6.34
CA ASN A 289 2.46 3.12 5.61
C ASN A 289 1.23 2.98 6.54
N ILE A 290 0.09 3.50 6.09
CA ILE A 290 -1.22 3.40 6.77
C ILE A 290 -2.12 2.41 6.03
N PRO A 291 -2.99 1.66 6.72
CA PRO A 291 -3.86 0.69 6.08
C PRO A 291 -5.12 1.34 5.52
N CYS A 292 -5.76 0.66 4.56
CA CYS A 292 -7.20 0.80 4.36
C CYS A 292 -7.95 0.50 5.66
N ASN A 293 -9.08 1.16 5.93
CA ASN A 293 -9.85 0.90 7.15
C ASN A 293 -10.69 -0.39 7.08
N TYR A 294 -10.96 -0.91 5.88
CA TYR A 294 -11.94 -1.98 5.68
C TYR A 294 -11.32 -3.31 5.21
N CYS A 295 -10.28 -3.28 4.37
CA CYS A 295 -9.60 -4.49 3.89
C CYS A 295 -8.18 -4.64 4.46
N THR A 296 -7.59 -5.82 4.31
CA THR A 296 -6.20 -6.11 4.69
C THR A 296 -5.19 -5.94 3.54
N TYR A 297 -5.68 -5.66 2.33
CA TYR A 297 -4.89 -5.67 1.10
C TYR A 297 -4.13 -4.36 0.87
N ALA A 298 -4.81 -3.21 0.98
CA ALA A 298 -4.25 -1.95 0.54
C ALA A 298 -3.58 -1.18 1.68
N MET A 299 -2.35 -0.73 1.43
CA MET A 299 -1.55 0.15 2.29
C MET A 299 -1.18 1.42 1.52
N TYR A 300 -1.03 2.55 2.22
CA TYR A 300 -0.82 3.87 1.61
C TYR A 300 0.27 4.65 2.33
N CYS A 301 0.98 5.53 1.62
CA CYS A 301 1.97 6.40 2.25
C CYS A 301 1.36 7.58 2.99
N SER A 302 0.11 7.95 2.68
CA SER A 302 -0.57 9.10 3.27
C SER A 302 -2.10 8.98 3.15
N GLU A 303 -2.82 9.82 3.89
CA GLU A 303 -4.28 9.92 3.83
C GLU A 303 -4.76 10.38 2.45
N GLU A 304 -4.01 11.28 1.80
CA GLU A 304 -4.31 11.77 0.46
C GLU A 304 -4.22 10.63 -0.57
N CYS A 305 -3.19 9.78 -0.47
CA CYS A 305 -3.07 8.60 -1.33
C CYS A 305 -4.18 7.58 -1.08
N ARG A 306 -4.57 7.38 0.18
CA ARG A 306 -5.69 6.50 0.54
C ARG A 306 -7.00 7.00 -0.06
N TYR A 307 -7.30 8.28 0.11
CA TYR A 307 -8.51 8.91 -0.42
C TYR A 307 -8.54 8.93 -1.95
N ALA A 308 -7.43 9.31 -2.59
CA ALA A 308 -7.32 9.33 -4.04
C ALA A 308 -7.60 7.95 -4.65
N GLU A 309 -7.00 6.90 -4.08
CA GLU A 309 -7.20 5.54 -4.57
C GLU A 309 -8.62 5.02 -4.30
N TRP A 310 -9.19 5.34 -3.13
CA TRP A 310 -10.58 5.03 -2.80
C TRP A 310 -11.53 5.59 -3.86
N LYS A 311 -11.42 6.88 -4.17
CA LYS A 311 -12.22 7.54 -5.19
C LYS A 311 -11.95 7.00 -6.60
N LYS A 312 -10.71 6.58 -6.88
CA LYS A 312 -10.31 6.08 -8.21
C LYS A 312 -10.93 4.72 -8.50
N CYS A 313 -10.76 3.74 -7.62
CA CYS A 313 -11.24 2.37 -7.85
C CYS A 313 -11.36 1.52 -6.57
N HIS A 314 -10.65 1.87 -5.49
CA HIS A 314 -10.53 0.97 -4.34
C HIS A 314 -11.81 0.80 -3.55
N ASP A 315 -12.77 1.72 -3.59
CA ASP A 315 -14.12 1.52 -3.05
C ASP A 315 -14.82 0.25 -3.58
N VAL A 316 -14.59 -0.13 -4.83
CA VAL A 316 -15.08 -1.40 -5.41
C VAL A 316 -14.11 -2.53 -5.11
N GLU A 317 -12.81 -2.31 -5.32
CA GLU A 317 -11.80 -3.35 -5.13
C GLU A 317 -11.69 -3.83 -3.69
N CYS A 318 -11.98 -2.97 -2.71
CA CYS A 318 -11.89 -3.25 -1.29
C CYS A 318 -12.72 -4.47 -0.89
N ALA A 319 -13.88 -4.63 -1.50
CA ALA A 319 -14.77 -5.76 -1.24
C ALA A 319 -14.34 -7.05 -1.96
N VAL A 320 -13.70 -6.95 -3.13
CA VAL A 320 -13.51 -8.12 -4.01
C VAL A 320 -12.06 -8.62 -4.06
N PHE A 321 -11.06 -7.73 -4.03
CA PHE A 321 -9.65 -8.10 -4.13
C PHE A 321 -9.19 -9.04 -3.02
N PRO A 322 -9.53 -8.82 -1.73
CA PRO A 322 -9.16 -9.76 -0.68
C PRO A 322 -9.63 -11.20 -0.95
N ALA A 323 -10.85 -11.36 -1.47
CA ALA A 323 -11.40 -12.67 -1.82
C ALA A 323 -10.66 -13.26 -3.02
N LEU A 324 -10.46 -12.47 -4.08
CA LEU A 324 -9.71 -12.93 -5.27
C LEU A 324 -8.30 -13.41 -4.92
N ILE A 325 -7.61 -12.74 -4.01
CA ILE A 325 -6.28 -13.16 -3.55
C ILE A 325 -6.35 -14.50 -2.82
N GLU A 326 -7.36 -14.72 -1.97
CA GLU A 326 -7.58 -15.98 -1.27
C GLU A 326 -7.85 -17.16 -2.24
N TYR A 327 -8.46 -16.87 -3.39
CA TYR A 327 -8.66 -17.82 -4.49
C TYR A 327 -7.47 -17.91 -5.47
N ALA A 328 -6.29 -17.40 -5.07
CA ALA A 328 -5.06 -17.43 -5.86
C ALA A 328 -5.24 -16.82 -7.26
N PHE A 329 -5.89 -15.65 -7.34
CA PHE A 329 -5.82 -14.82 -8.54
C PHE A 329 -4.49 -14.07 -8.59
N TYR A 330 -3.96 -13.93 -9.79
CA TYR A 330 -2.67 -13.30 -10.04
C TYR A 330 -2.82 -11.80 -10.30
N ASN A 331 -1.69 -11.09 -10.30
CA ASN A 331 -1.69 -9.63 -10.49
C ASN A 331 -2.37 -9.19 -11.80
N ILE A 332 -2.31 -10.00 -12.86
CA ILE A 332 -2.96 -9.68 -14.13
C ILE A 332 -4.49 -9.68 -14.01
N ASP A 333 -5.06 -10.61 -13.24
CA ASP A 333 -6.51 -10.69 -13.05
C ASP A 333 -7.03 -9.47 -12.27
N LEU A 334 -6.29 -9.08 -11.22
CA LEU A 334 -6.58 -7.89 -10.43
C LEU A 334 -6.47 -6.62 -11.28
N LEU A 335 -5.47 -6.57 -12.17
CA LEU A 335 -5.30 -5.45 -13.10
C LEU A 335 -6.46 -5.38 -14.10
N SER A 336 -6.91 -6.51 -14.65
CA SER A 336 -8.08 -6.57 -15.54
C SER A 336 -9.35 -6.06 -14.84
N MET A 337 -9.58 -6.46 -13.59
CA MET A 337 -10.70 -5.95 -12.79
C MET A 337 -10.61 -4.44 -12.56
N ARG A 338 -9.41 -3.94 -12.21
CA ARG A 338 -9.15 -2.51 -12.05
C ARG A 338 -9.43 -1.73 -13.33
N LEU A 339 -8.95 -2.22 -14.48
CA LEU A 339 -9.21 -1.62 -15.79
C LEU A 339 -10.71 -1.55 -16.10
N ALA A 340 -11.44 -2.63 -15.81
CA ALA A 340 -12.90 -2.64 -15.99
C ALA A 340 -13.58 -1.58 -15.11
N VAL A 341 -13.23 -1.48 -13.82
CA VAL A 341 -13.78 -0.45 -12.91
C VAL A 341 -13.50 0.96 -13.42
N LEU A 342 -12.28 1.22 -13.89
CA LEU A 342 -11.90 2.53 -14.44
C LEU A 342 -12.69 2.86 -15.71
N ALA A 343 -12.75 1.92 -16.66
CA ALA A 343 -13.49 2.11 -17.91
C ALA A 343 -14.98 2.38 -17.65
N ILE A 344 -15.59 1.70 -16.68
CA ILE A 344 -16.99 1.92 -16.27
C ILE A 344 -17.18 3.33 -15.73
N ARG A 345 -16.27 3.82 -14.90
CA ARG A 345 -16.34 5.17 -14.31
C ARG A 345 -16.15 6.24 -15.36
N GLU A 346 -15.16 6.09 -16.23
CA GLU A 346 -14.86 7.03 -17.31
C GLU A 346 -16.02 7.14 -18.30
N ALA A 347 -16.68 6.02 -18.61
CA ALA A 347 -17.86 6.02 -19.46
C ALA A 347 -19.12 6.60 -18.78
N GLY A 348 -19.12 6.74 -17.45
CA GLY A 348 -20.30 7.17 -16.67
C GLY A 348 -21.28 6.03 -16.33
N GLY A 349 -20.92 4.78 -16.61
CA GLY A 349 -21.73 3.61 -16.30
C GLY A 349 -21.54 2.44 -17.25
N MET A 350 -22.11 1.29 -16.86
CA MET A 350 -22.02 0.04 -17.64
C MET A 350 -22.72 0.13 -19.00
N LYS A 351 -23.83 0.87 -19.09
CA LYS A 351 -24.62 0.99 -20.33
C LYS A 351 -23.88 1.86 -21.34
N GLU A 352 -23.30 2.94 -20.85
CA GLU A 352 -22.52 3.91 -21.60
C GLU A 352 -21.24 3.27 -22.12
N LEU A 353 -20.54 2.51 -21.27
CA LEU A 353 -19.36 1.74 -21.69
C LEU A 353 -19.70 0.75 -22.81
N ARG A 354 -20.78 -0.02 -22.67
CA ARG A 354 -21.23 -0.94 -23.74
C ARG A 354 -21.55 -0.21 -25.04
N THR A 355 -22.11 0.99 -24.96
CA THR A 355 -22.41 1.80 -26.14
C THR A 355 -21.14 2.32 -26.81
N MET A 356 -20.14 2.74 -26.03
CA MET A 356 -18.84 3.14 -26.54
C MET A 356 -18.11 1.99 -27.25
N LEU A 357 -18.12 0.79 -26.64
CA LEU A 357 -17.45 -0.39 -27.21
C LEU A 357 -18.07 -0.81 -28.55
N LYS A 358 -19.40 -0.81 -28.66
CA LYS A 358 -20.09 -1.12 -29.93
C LYS A 358 -19.68 -0.18 -31.06
N LYS A 359 -19.57 1.13 -30.78
CA LYS A 359 -19.12 2.10 -31.76
C LYS A 359 -17.70 1.77 -32.23
N PHE A 360 -16.80 1.44 -31.31
CA PHE A 360 -15.43 1.07 -31.64
C PHE A 360 -15.35 -0.20 -32.51
N ASP A 361 -16.09 -1.26 -32.13
CA ASP A 361 -16.13 -2.51 -32.89
C ASP A 361 -16.68 -2.32 -34.32
N GLU A 362 -17.57 -1.34 -34.52
CA GLU A 362 -18.09 -0.96 -35.84
C GLU A 362 -17.05 -0.21 -36.70
N TYR A 363 -16.05 0.44 -36.10
CA TYR A 363 -14.99 1.18 -36.82
C TYR A 363 -13.79 0.30 -37.22
N ASP A 364 -13.48 -0.77 -36.48
CA ASP A 364 -12.39 -1.70 -36.80
C ASP A 364 -12.77 -2.74 -37.89
N GLY A 365 -13.98 -2.65 -38.46
CA GLY A 365 -14.51 -3.50 -39.52
C GLY A 365 -14.26 -3.04 -40.96
N ILE A 366 -13.21 -2.22 -41.22
CA ILE A 366 -12.80 -1.80 -42.58
C ILE A 366 -11.61 -2.60 -43.08
#